data_AF-A0A1G8IKN2-F1
#
_entry.id   AF-A0A1G8IKN2-F1
#
_cell.length_a   1.000
_cell.length_b   1.000
_cell.length_c   1.000
_cell.angle_alpha   90.00
_cell.angle_beta   90.00
_cell.angle_gamma   90.00
#
_symmetry.space_group_name_H-M   'P 1'
#
loop_
_entity.id
_entity.type
_entity.pdbx_description
1 polymer ?
#
loop_
_entity_poly.entity_id
_entity_poly.type
_entity_poly.pdbx_seq_one_letter_code
_entity_poly.pdbx_strand_id
1 'polypeptide(L)' 'MPRPHVLGEVAPDYTGGRPMIIMDDDPSRTPIGPFPKAASVSLSPGDRVYLARAGAKGKYIVEDKIE' A
#
# COMPACT_ATOMS: atom_id res chain seq x y z
N MET A 1 -17.13 3.01 12.64
CA MET A 1 -16.05 4.02 12.60
C MET A 1 -15.28 3.84 11.30
N PRO A 2 -14.90 4.91 10.59
CA PRO A 2 -14.02 4.79 9.42
C PRO A 2 -12.73 4.07 9.82
N ARG A 3 -12.29 3.08 9.04
CA ARG A 3 -10.97 2.48 9.28
C ARG A 3 -9.92 3.58 9.00
N PRO A 4 -8.86 3.71 9.80
CA PRO A 4 -7.76 4.59 9.45
C PRO A 4 -7.10 4.01 8.18
N HIS A 5 -7.20 4.76 7.09
CA HIS A 5 -6.55 4.45 5.83
C HIS A 5 -5.31 5.33 5.69
N VAL A 6 -4.26 4.78 5.09
CA VAL A 6 -3.05 5.52 4.71
C VAL A 6 -2.95 5.49 3.19
N LEU A 7 -2.49 6.58 2.61
CA LEU A 7 -2.26 6.73 1.17
C LEU A 7 -0.79 6.46 0.85
N GLY A 8 -0.54 5.83 -0.28
CA GLY A 8 0.81 5.66 -0.77
C GLY A 8 0.88 5.30 -2.25
N GLU A 9 2.11 5.09 -2.70
CA GLU A 9 2.47 4.78 -4.08
C GLU A 9 3.24 3.46 -4.15
N VAL A 10 2.92 2.61 -5.13
CA VAL A 10 3.64 1.37 -5.36
C VAL A 10 5.06 1.67 -5.82
N ALA A 11 6.04 1.08 -5.15
CA ALA A 11 7.45 1.30 -5.43
C ALA A 11 7.82 0.97 -6.90
N PRO A 12 8.79 1.70 -7.50
CA PRO A 12 9.13 1.57 -8.91
C PRO A 12 9.72 0.20 -9.29
N ASP A 13 10.24 -0.53 -8.31
CA ASP A 13 10.84 -1.86 -8.45
C ASP A 13 9.83 -3.01 -8.29
N TYR A 14 8.53 -2.70 -8.19
CA TYR A 14 7.49 -3.72 -8.06
C TYR A 14 7.40 -4.61 -9.30
N THR A 15 7.63 -5.91 -9.12
CA THR A 15 7.64 -6.93 -10.19
C THR A 15 6.52 -7.97 -10.03
N GLY A 16 5.60 -7.77 -9.09
CA GLY A 16 4.51 -8.70 -8.77
C GLY A 16 4.58 -9.22 -7.32
N GLY A 17 3.54 -9.94 -6.90
CA GLY A 17 3.43 -10.44 -5.52
C GLY A 17 3.05 -9.35 -4.51
N ARG A 18 3.82 -9.21 -3.43
CA ARG A 18 3.55 -8.25 -2.35
C ARG A 18 4.28 -6.92 -2.62
N PRO A 19 3.57 -5.79 -2.76
CA PRO A 19 4.18 -4.51 -3.05
C PRO A 19 4.92 -3.93 -1.84
N MET A 20 5.97 -3.16 -2.12
CA MET A 20 6.46 -2.12 -1.22
C MET A 20 5.77 -0.81 -1.59
N ILE A 21 5.43 -0.01 -0.57
CA ILE A 21 4.68 1.23 -0.74
C ILE A 21 5.50 2.39 -0.18
N ILE A 22 5.59 3.47 -0.94
CA ILE A 22 6.07 4.77 -0.48
C ILE A 22 4.87 5.49 0.12
N MET A 23 4.91 5.79 1.41
CA MET A 23 3.82 6.50 2.08
C MET A 23 3.87 7.99 1.75
N ASP A 24 2.71 8.61 1.51
CA ASP A 24 2.63 10.04 1.15
C ASP A 24 3.08 10.97 2.28
N ASP A 25 2.96 10.52 3.53
CA ASP A 25 3.37 11.26 4.72
C ASP A 25 4.83 11.02 5.13
N ASP A 26 5.56 10.14 4.43
CA ASP A 26 6.98 9.88 4.67
C ASP A 26 7.88 10.79 3.81
N PRO A 27 8.52 11.82 4.39
CA PRO A 27 9.37 12.74 3.64
C PRO A 27 10.62 12.07 3.07
N SER A 28 11.03 10.90 3.59
CA SER A 28 12.17 10.15 3.06
C SER A 28 11.84 9.47 1.72
N ARG A 29 10.54 9.35 1.39
CA ARG A 29 10.02 8.58 0.25
C ARG A 29 10.59 7.16 0.18
N THR A 30 10.93 6.58 1.33
CA THR A 30 11.48 5.23 1.39
C THR A 30 10.35 4.21 1.21
N PRO A 31 10.45 3.26 0.27
CA PRO A 31 9.49 2.17 0.18
C PRO A 31 9.49 1.33 1.46
N ILE A 32 8.32 1.09 2.03
CA ILE A 32 8.12 0.22 3.20
C ILE A 32 7.22 -0.97 2.85
N GLY A 33 7.38 -2.08 3.58
CA GLY A 33 6.65 -3.32 3.34
C GLY A 33 7.53 -4.56 3.50
N PRO A 34 7.23 -5.67 2.79
CA PRO A 34 6.20 -5.84 1.77
C PRO A 34 4.79 -6.05 2.37
N PHE A 35 3.79 -5.38 1.81
CA PHE A 35 2.40 -5.49 2.28
C PHE A 35 1.63 -6.61 1.57
N PRO A 36 0.73 -7.33 2.26
CA PRO A 36 -0.28 -8.12 1.57
C PRO A 36 -1.17 -7.19 0.71
N LYS A 37 -1.75 -7.73 -0.35
CA LYS A 37 -2.75 -7.05 -1.17
C LYS A 37 -3.99 -7.91 -1.32
N ALA A 38 -5.16 -7.29 -1.44
CA ALA A 38 -6.38 -7.99 -1.80
C ALA A 38 -6.22 -8.67 -3.18
N ALA A 39 -6.80 -9.86 -3.33
CA ALA A 39 -6.62 -10.68 -4.53
C ALA A 39 -7.15 -10.01 -5.80
N SER A 40 -8.19 -9.18 -5.67
CA SER A 40 -8.81 -8.41 -6.76
C SER A 40 -7.97 -7.22 -7.23
N VAL A 41 -6.97 -6.78 -6.47
CA VAL A 41 -6.21 -5.57 -6.78
C VAL A 41 -5.05 -5.92 -7.72
N SER A 42 -5.09 -5.38 -8.93
CA SER A 42 -3.96 -5.39 -9.85
C SER A 42 -3.14 -4.11 -9.66
N LEU A 43 -1.83 -4.24 -9.51
CA LEU A 43 -0.91 -3.14 -9.24
C LEU A 43 0.20 -3.10 -10.27
N SER A 44 0.64 -1.90 -10.58
CA SER A 44 1.81 -1.55 -11.37
C SER A 44 2.71 -0.59 -10.59
N PRO A 45 4.00 -0.51 -10.92
CA PRO A 45 4.87 0.55 -10.40
C PRO A 45 4.26 1.94 -10.56
N GLY A 46 4.29 2.76 -9.52
CA GLY A 46 3.73 4.12 -9.52
C GLY A 46 2.22 4.21 -9.29
N ASP A 47 1.51 3.07 -9.18
CA ASP A 47 0.08 3.10 -8.86
C ASP A 47 -0.14 3.70 -7.46
N ARG A 48 -1.13 4.58 -7.35
CA ARG A 48 -1.61 5.11 -6.07
C ARG A 48 -2.50 4.07 -5.41
N VAL A 49 -2.35 3.85 -4.11
CA VAL A 49 -3.08 2.80 -3.38
C VAL A 49 -3.62 3.26 -2.04
N TYR A 50 -4.71 2.62 -1.62
CA TYR A 50 -5.25 2.70 -0.27
C TYR A 50 -4.73 1.55 0.60
N LEU A 51 -4.04 1.88 1.69
CA LEU A 51 -3.68 0.92 2.73
C LEU A 51 -4.69 0.96 3.86
N ALA A 52 -5.33 -0.18 4.11
CA ALA A 52 -6.24 -0.35 5.22
C ALA A 52 -5.54 -1.05 6.38
N ARG A 53 -5.81 -0.58 7.61
CA ARG A 53 -5.30 -1.24 8.82
C ARG A 53 -6.00 -2.58 9.02
N ALA A 54 -5.26 -3.67 8.88
CA ALA A 54 -5.68 -5.03 9.13
C ALA A 54 -5.46 -5.41 10.62
N GLY A 55 -6.54 -5.34 11.39
CA GLY A 55 -6.58 -5.82 12.79
C GLY A 55 -5.85 -4.94 13.82
N ALA A 56 -5.76 -5.44 15.06
CA ALA A 56 -5.30 -4.65 16.21
C ALA A 56 -3.78 -4.35 16.24
N LYS A 57 -2.96 -5.12 15.51
CA LYS A 57 -1.48 -5.05 15.60
C LYS A 57 -0.81 -4.13 14.55
N GLY A 58 -1.53 -3.18 13.95
CA GLY A 58 -0.90 -2.18 13.05
C GLY A 58 -0.36 -2.74 11.74
N LYS A 59 -0.85 -3.92 11.31
CA LYS A 59 -0.53 -4.46 9.99
C LYS A 59 -1.39 -3.74 8.96
N TYR A 60 -0.83 -3.36 7.82
CA TYR A 60 -1.59 -2.79 6.71
C TYR A 60 -1.75 -3.81 5.59
N ILE A 61 -2.84 -3.71 4.83
CA ILE A 61 -3.08 -4.44 3.59
C ILE A 61 -3.42 -3.41 2.50
N VAL A 62 -2.92 -3.62 1.28
CA VAL A 62 -3.37 -2.87 0.12
C VAL A 62 -4.79 -3.34 -0.22
N GLU A 63 -5.78 -2.51 0.06
CA GLU A 63 -7.20 -2.84 -0.11
C GLU A 63 -7.69 -2.48 -1.51
N ASP A 64 -7.24 -1.35 -2.04
CA ASP A 64 -7.67 -0.87 -3.36
C ASP A 64 -6.62 0.04 -4.04
N LYS A 65 -6.80 0.23 -5.36
CA LYS A 65 -6.08 1.21 -6.17
C LYS A 65 -6.86 2.52 -6.22
N ILE A 66 -6.16 3.64 -6.33
CA ILE A 66 -6.73 4.96 -6.58
C ILE A 66 -6.57 5.27 -8.06
N GLU A 67 -7.67 5.65 -8.72
CA GLU A 67 -7.66 6.16 -10.10
C GLU A 67 -7.47 7.68 -10.15
#